data_AF-A0AAD3MYG5-F1
#
_entry.id   AF-A0AAD3MYG5-F1
#
_cell.length_a   1.000
_cell.length_b   1.000
_cell.length_c   1.000
_cell.angle_alpha   90.00
_cell.angle_beta   90.00
_cell.angle_gamma   90.00
#
_symmetry.space_group_name_H-M   'P 1'
#
loop_
_entity.id
_entity.type
_entity.pdbx_description
1 polymer ?
#
loop_
_entity_poly.entity_id
_entity_poly.type
_entity_poly.pdbx_seq_one_letter_code
_entity_poly.pdbx_strand_id
1 'polypeptide(L)'
;MEPEEQLRLKAHLQQLSQQGLVTGYQANGRLHNKGDVLKGRDATPIAQSPSPLEVLLQIKVVWEKFSHQSKFQRKLYHYGTFPQGFSWGVSSSAYQIEGGWNSDGKGPSVWDTFTQKPDSIPGNPNGNVACDSYHRLDEDFYMMRALRVKSYRFSLSWSRIFPDGRRSSLNQKGVDYYNRLIDGLVAHNITPMVTLYHWDLPQALQNLSGWDM
;
A
#
# COMPACT_ATOMS: atom_id res chain seq x y z
N MET A 1 -26.68 -20.24 -0.62
CA MET A 1 -26.81 -19.60 0.70
C MET A 1 -28.15 -20.02 1.24
N GLU A 2 -28.14 -20.76 2.35
CA GLU A 2 -29.36 -21.30 2.96
C GLU A 2 -30.29 -20.16 3.42
N PRO A 3 -31.62 -20.36 3.46
CA PRO A 3 -32.57 -19.31 3.84
C PRO A 3 -32.27 -18.65 5.20
N GLU A 4 -31.70 -19.41 6.15
CA GLU A 4 -31.29 -18.92 7.46
C GLU A 4 -30.06 -18.00 7.42
N GLU A 5 -29.11 -18.26 6.52
CA GLU A 5 -27.91 -17.44 6.36
C GLU A 5 -28.27 -16.07 5.75
N GLN A 6 -29.24 -16.03 4.83
CA GLN A 6 -29.76 -14.77 4.29
C GLN A 6 -30.47 -13.93 5.37
N LEU A 7 -31.15 -14.58 6.31
CA LEU A 7 -31.81 -13.89 7.42
C LEU A 7 -30.79 -13.29 8.40
N ARG A 8 -29.72 -14.04 8.70
CA ARG A 8 -28.61 -13.56 9.55
C ARG A 8 -27.86 -12.39 8.92
N LEU A 9 -27.60 -12.47 7.62
CA LEU A 9 -26.94 -11.39 6.87
C LEU A 9 -27.79 -10.11 6.86
N LYS A 10 -29.11 -10.24 6.67
CA LYS A 10 -30.05 -9.10 6.74
C LYS A 10 -30.05 -8.45 8.13
N ALA A 11 -30.10 -9.24 9.20
CA ALA A 11 -30.08 -8.72 10.56
C ALA A 11 -28.77 -7.97 10.87
N HIS A 12 -27.63 -8.50 10.44
CA HIS A 12 -26.33 -7.87 10.64
C HIS A 12 -26.20 -6.54 9.87
N LEU A 13 -26.63 -6.50 8.61
CA LEU A 13 -26.62 -5.27 7.80
C LEU A 13 -27.55 -4.19 8.36
N GLN A 14 -28.68 -4.58 8.94
CA GLN A 14 -29.60 -3.65 9.60
C GLN A 14 -29.00 -3.05 10.88
N GLN A 15 -28.24 -3.84 11.64
CA GLN A 15 -27.50 -3.38 12.81
C GLN A 15 -26.39 -2.39 12.43
N LEU A 16 -25.64 -2.68 11.36
CA LEU A 16 -24.60 -1.79 10.85
C LEU A 16 -25.15 -0.48 10.27
N SER A 17 -26.35 -0.52 9.69
CA SER A 17 -27.06 0.67 9.22
C SER A 17 -27.50 1.58 10.38
N GLN A 18 -27.98 1.02 11.49
CA GLN A 18 -28.32 1.79 12.69
C GLN A 18 -27.09 2.44 13.35
N GLN A 19 -25.90 1.88 13.14
CA GLN A 19 -24.62 2.41 13.61
C GLN A 19 -23.97 3.41 12.64
N GLY A 20 -24.63 3.74 11.52
CA GLY A 20 -24.10 4.67 10.52
C GLY A 20 -22.88 4.15 9.73
N LEU A 21 -22.57 2.85 9.85
CA LEU A 21 -21.41 2.21 9.22
C LEU A 21 -21.70 1.68 7.81
N VAL A 22 -22.98 1.60 7.40
CA VAL A 22 -23.39 1.17 6.05
C VAL A 22 -24.59 1.99 5.57
N THR A 23 -24.48 2.59 4.38
CA THR A 23 -25.62 3.24 3.70
C THR A 23 -26.31 2.27 2.75
N GLY A 24 -27.55 1.89 3.06
CA GLY A 24 -28.55 1.44 2.09
C GLY A 24 -28.56 -0.06 1.76
N TYR A 25 -29.57 -0.78 2.29
CA TYR A 25 -30.09 -1.99 1.66
C TYR A 25 -31.62 -1.87 1.63
N GLN A 26 -32.21 -1.75 0.44
CA GLN A 26 -33.64 -1.97 0.24
C GLN A 26 -33.85 -2.95 -0.92
N ALA A 27 -34.51 -4.05 -0.58
CA ALA A 27 -35.07 -4.99 -1.52
C ALA A 27 -36.28 -4.33 -2.19
N ASN A 28 -36.14 -3.98 -3.47
CA ASN A 28 -37.15 -4.12 -4.54
C ASN A 28 -36.69 -3.33 -5.77
N GLY A 29 -36.65 -4.00 -6.92
CA GLY A 29 -36.14 -3.47 -8.17
C GLY A 29 -36.92 -2.24 -8.67
N ARG A 30 -36.25 -1.09 -8.69
CA ARG A 30 -36.40 -0.01 -9.68
C ARG A 30 -35.25 0.98 -9.46
N LEU A 31 -34.36 1.09 -10.44
CA LEU A 31 -33.34 2.14 -10.46
C LEU A 31 -34.05 3.49 -10.69
N HIS A 32 -34.02 4.36 -9.70
CA HIS A 32 -34.23 5.79 -9.89
C HIS A 32 -32.90 6.49 -9.70
N ASN A 33 -32.43 7.14 -10.77
CA ASN A 33 -31.34 8.11 -10.68
C ASN A 33 -31.79 9.24 -9.76
N LYS A 34 -31.17 9.33 -8.59
CA LYS A 34 -31.13 10.56 -7.80
C LYS A 34 -29.70 11.06 -7.77
N GLY A 35 -29.41 11.96 -8.73
CA GLY A 35 -28.67 13.16 -8.36
C GLY A 35 -29.42 13.86 -7.23
N ASP A 36 -28.70 14.61 -6.41
CA ASP A 36 -29.21 15.41 -5.29
C ASP A 36 -29.17 14.76 -3.89
N VAL A 37 -28.04 14.17 -3.49
CA VAL A 37 -27.64 14.16 -2.06
C VAL A 37 -26.11 14.28 -1.90
N LEU A 38 -25.51 15.31 -2.49
CA LEU A 38 -24.17 15.81 -2.11
C LEU A 38 -24.19 17.34 -2.15
N LYS A 39 -25.00 17.96 -1.30
CA LYS A 39 -24.90 19.39 -0.99
C LYS A 39 -24.15 19.53 0.33
N GLY A 40 -22.98 20.19 0.29
CA GLY A 40 -22.32 20.73 1.47
C GLY A 40 -21.04 20.02 1.94
N ARG A 41 -20.02 19.98 1.09
CA ARG A 41 -18.64 20.21 1.54
C ARG A 41 -18.03 21.18 0.55
N ASP A 42 -17.71 22.39 1.00
CA ASP A 42 -17.01 23.37 0.19
C ASP A 42 -15.72 22.74 -0.33
N ALA A 43 -15.66 22.53 -1.64
CA ALA A 43 -14.44 22.10 -2.29
C ALA A 43 -13.40 23.19 -2.08
N THR A 44 -12.37 22.90 -1.30
CA THR A 44 -11.19 23.75 -1.20
C THR A 44 -10.67 23.99 -2.62
N PRO A 45 -10.40 25.25 -3.04
CA PRO A 45 -9.88 25.50 -4.38
C PRO A 45 -8.63 24.65 -4.60
N ILE A 46 -8.62 23.86 -5.68
CA ILE A 46 -7.42 23.16 -6.12
C ILE A 46 -6.40 24.27 -6.41
N ALA A 47 -5.37 24.39 -5.58
CA ALA A 47 -4.29 25.33 -5.82
C ALA A 47 -3.72 25.06 -7.22
N GLN A 48 -3.69 26.08 -8.07
CA GLN A 48 -3.10 25.96 -9.40
C GLN A 48 -1.63 25.55 -9.25
N SER A 49 -1.22 24.52 -10.00
CA SER A 49 0.17 24.08 -10.00
C SER A 49 1.07 25.20 -10.54
N PRO A 50 2.21 25.50 -9.89
CA PRO A 50 3.11 26.54 -10.35
C PRO A 50 3.64 26.23 -11.75
N SER A 51 3.83 27.27 -12.55
CA SER A 51 4.46 27.18 -13.87
C SER A 51 5.92 26.71 -13.76
N PRO A 52 6.50 26.14 -14.84
CA PRO A 52 7.89 25.73 -14.85
C PRO A 52 8.89 26.84 -14.46
N LEU A 53 8.62 28.09 -14.83
CA LEU A 53 9.46 29.23 -14.44
C LEU A 53 9.35 29.53 -12.95
N GLU A 54 8.17 29.46 -12.37
CA GLU A 54 7.97 29.65 -10.93
C GLU A 54 8.70 28.55 -10.14
N VAL A 55 8.64 27.29 -10.60
CA VAL A 55 9.39 26.20 -9.99
C VAL A 55 10.90 26.45 -10.04
N LEU A 56 11.44 26.87 -11.20
CA LEU A 56 12.85 27.18 -11.35
C LEU A 56 13.30 28.35 -10.46
N LEU A 57 12.46 29.38 -10.32
CA LEU A 57 12.71 30.50 -9.41
C LEU A 57 12.73 30.04 -7.95
N GLN A 58 11.80 29.19 -7.54
CA GLN A 58 11.76 28.63 -6.18
C GLN A 58 12.99 27.76 -5.89
N ILE A 59 13.43 26.93 -6.85
CA ILE A 59 14.66 26.15 -6.73
C ILE A 59 15.88 27.06 -6.55
N LYS A 60 15.97 28.15 -7.33
CA LYS A 60 17.06 29.11 -7.23
C LYS A 60 17.12 29.76 -5.85
N VAL A 61 15.99 30.18 -5.31
CA VAL A 61 15.89 30.77 -3.96
C VAL A 61 16.36 29.80 -2.87
N VAL A 62 15.94 28.53 -2.95
CA VAL A 62 16.40 27.49 -2.03
C VAL A 62 17.91 27.31 -2.16
N TRP A 63 18.42 27.18 -3.38
CA TRP A 63 19.86 27.02 -3.62
C TRP A 63 20.67 28.17 -3.03
N GLU A 64 20.32 29.42 -3.34
CA GLU A 64 21.02 30.61 -2.83
C GLU A 64 21.00 30.68 -1.29
N LYS A 65 19.89 30.30 -0.67
CA LYS A 65 19.75 30.28 0.80
C LYS A 65 20.67 29.28 1.49
N PHE A 66 20.87 28.10 0.89
CA PHE A 66 21.59 26.99 1.55
C PHE A 66 23.01 26.75 1.01
N SER A 67 23.36 27.24 -0.18
CA SER A 67 24.65 27.01 -0.85
C SER A 67 25.83 27.59 -0.05
N HIS A 68 25.64 28.74 0.59
CA HIS A 68 26.67 29.46 1.33
C HIS A 68 26.76 29.11 2.82
N GLN A 69 25.96 28.14 3.30
CA GLN A 69 26.02 27.74 4.70
C GLN A 69 27.35 27.07 5.05
N SER A 70 27.95 27.50 6.16
CA SER A 70 29.17 26.91 6.71
C SER A 70 28.94 25.49 7.22
N LYS A 71 30.02 24.71 7.38
CA LYS A 71 29.98 23.37 7.98
C LYS A 71 29.34 23.37 9.38
N PHE A 72 29.51 24.45 10.14
CA PHE A 72 28.90 24.62 11.45
C PHE A 72 27.39 24.83 11.34
N GLN A 73 26.95 25.72 10.46
CA GLN A 73 25.51 26.01 10.26
C GLN A 73 24.74 24.77 9.80
N ARG A 74 25.32 23.93 8.93
CA ARG A 74 24.70 22.68 8.47
C ARG A 74 24.60 21.60 9.54
N LYS A 75 25.43 21.68 10.59
CA LYS A 75 25.48 20.72 11.71
C LYS A 75 24.75 21.22 12.94
N LEU A 76 24.11 22.38 12.88
CA LEU A 76 23.35 22.91 14.00
C LEU A 76 22.11 22.04 14.21
N TYR A 77 21.95 21.50 15.41
CA TYR A 77 20.74 20.76 15.77
C TYR A 77 19.59 21.74 15.97
N HIS A 78 18.49 21.49 15.28
CA HIS A 78 17.23 22.19 15.51
C HIS A 78 16.43 21.43 16.56
N TYR A 79 16.27 22.06 17.72
CA TYR A 79 15.42 21.54 18.80
C TYR A 79 13.96 21.95 18.56
N GLY A 80 13.03 21.09 18.95
CA GLY A 80 11.60 21.35 18.84
C GLY A 80 10.78 20.06 18.83
N THR A 81 9.47 20.22 18.73
CA THR A 81 8.52 19.12 18.53
C THR A 81 7.90 19.24 17.15
N PHE A 82 7.59 18.10 16.54
CA PHE A 82 6.83 18.09 15.29
C PHE A 82 5.43 18.67 15.51
N PRO A 83 4.78 19.22 14.46
CA PRO A 83 3.42 19.75 14.56
C PRO A 83 2.43 18.71 15.10
N GLN A 84 1.38 19.20 15.77
CA GLN A 84 0.29 18.33 16.21
C GLN A 84 -0.33 17.61 14.99
N GLY A 85 -0.55 16.31 15.12
CA GLY A 85 -1.06 15.47 14.02
C GLY A 85 0.03 14.91 13.10
N PHE A 86 1.31 15.20 13.34
CA PHE A 86 2.40 14.54 12.62
C PHE A 86 2.35 13.01 12.84
N SER A 87 2.34 12.25 11.75
CA SER A 87 2.21 10.80 11.77
C SER A 87 3.57 10.14 11.55
N TRP A 88 4.00 9.34 12.53
CA TRP A 88 5.16 8.47 12.40
C TRP A 88 4.73 7.13 11.81
N GLY A 89 5.45 6.67 10.80
CA GLY A 89 5.20 5.39 10.15
C GLY A 89 6.48 4.66 9.81
N VAL A 90 6.34 3.38 9.48
CA VAL A 90 7.40 2.54 8.92
C VAL A 90 7.01 2.05 7.54
N SER A 91 7.99 1.57 6.77
CA SER A 91 7.77 1.17 5.38
C SER A 91 8.52 -0.11 5.05
N SER A 92 7.95 -0.91 4.15
CA SER A 92 8.54 -2.13 3.60
C SER A 92 8.23 -2.26 2.10
N SER A 93 8.71 -3.36 1.49
CA SER A 93 8.28 -3.79 0.16
C SER A 93 8.14 -5.31 0.11
N ALA A 94 7.26 -5.78 -0.78
CA ALA A 94 6.88 -7.17 -0.89
C ALA A 94 8.09 -8.10 -1.05
N TYR A 95 8.95 -7.86 -2.04
CA TYR A 95 10.11 -8.72 -2.30
C TYR A 95 11.15 -8.69 -1.16
N GLN A 96 11.26 -7.57 -0.44
CA GLN A 96 12.23 -7.43 0.65
C GLN A 96 11.84 -8.20 1.92
N ILE A 97 10.55 -8.43 2.18
CA ILE A 97 10.11 -8.98 3.47
C ILE A 97 9.22 -10.23 3.37
N GLU A 98 8.42 -10.38 2.31
CA GLU A 98 7.36 -11.40 2.29
C GLU A 98 7.90 -12.82 2.28
N GLY A 99 8.87 -13.11 1.40
CA GLY A 99 9.23 -14.49 1.09
C GLY A 99 8.12 -15.24 0.37
N GLY A 100 8.10 -16.57 0.51
CA GLY A 100 7.10 -17.44 -0.10
C GLY A 100 7.02 -17.25 -1.62
N TRP A 101 8.19 -17.20 -2.27
CA TRP A 101 8.32 -16.74 -3.66
C TRP A 101 7.55 -17.59 -4.68
N ASN A 102 7.31 -18.87 -4.36
CA ASN A 102 6.59 -19.86 -5.15
C ASN A 102 5.43 -20.51 -4.36
N SER A 103 5.04 -19.92 -3.22
CA SER A 103 3.98 -20.44 -2.35
C SER A 103 2.60 -20.05 -2.87
N ASP A 104 1.62 -20.92 -2.66
CA ASP A 104 0.19 -20.65 -2.87
C ASP A 104 -0.15 -20.01 -4.22
N GLY A 105 0.50 -20.47 -5.29
CA GLY A 105 0.22 -20.03 -6.65
C GLY A 105 0.85 -18.69 -7.05
N LYS A 106 1.72 -18.09 -6.22
CA LYS A 106 2.51 -16.91 -6.64
C LYS A 106 3.37 -17.23 -7.86
N GLY A 107 3.35 -16.35 -8.85
CA GLY A 107 4.24 -16.39 -10.01
C GLY A 107 5.62 -15.77 -9.74
N PRO A 108 6.64 -16.11 -10.54
CA PRO A 108 7.94 -15.47 -10.45
C PRO A 108 7.86 -14.01 -10.88
N SER A 109 8.53 -13.14 -10.13
CA SER A 109 8.85 -11.77 -10.49
C SER A 109 10.21 -11.69 -11.19
N VAL A 110 10.54 -10.53 -11.74
CA VAL A 110 11.87 -10.25 -12.31
C VAL A 110 12.99 -10.43 -11.30
N TRP A 111 12.75 -10.11 -10.02
CA TRP A 111 13.74 -10.31 -8.96
C TRP A 111 13.96 -11.79 -8.63
N ASP A 112 12.90 -12.60 -8.64
CA ASP A 112 13.01 -14.05 -8.44
C ASP A 112 13.94 -14.66 -9.50
N THR A 113 13.78 -14.25 -10.76
CA THR A 113 14.62 -14.74 -11.87
C THR A 113 16.02 -14.14 -11.87
N PHE A 114 16.16 -12.86 -11.51
CA PHE A 114 17.45 -12.19 -11.44
C PHE A 114 18.35 -12.83 -10.37
N THR A 115 17.83 -13.01 -9.15
CA THR A 115 18.60 -13.51 -8.00
C THR A 115 18.92 -15.00 -8.05
N GLN A 116 18.22 -15.78 -8.86
CA GLN A 116 18.55 -17.20 -9.10
C GLN A 116 19.75 -17.37 -10.04
N LYS A 117 20.17 -16.34 -10.76
CA LYS A 117 21.38 -16.40 -11.59
C LYS A 117 22.61 -16.34 -10.69
N PRO A 118 23.57 -17.27 -10.85
CA PRO A 118 24.85 -17.19 -10.15
C PRO A 118 25.51 -15.83 -10.36
N ASP A 119 26.08 -15.30 -9.29
CA ASP A 119 26.88 -14.06 -9.26
C ASP A 119 26.11 -12.79 -9.65
N SER A 120 24.77 -12.85 -9.67
CA SER A 120 23.90 -11.68 -9.85
C SER A 120 23.96 -10.71 -8.67
N ILE A 121 24.23 -11.22 -7.46
CA ILE A 121 24.42 -10.45 -6.23
C ILE A 121 25.62 -11.03 -5.48
N PRO A 122 26.52 -10.19 -4.92
CA PRO A 122 27.61 -10.66 -4.07
C PRO A 122 27.10 -11.56 -2.93
N GLY A 123 27.59 -12.79 -2.87
CA GLY A 123 27.17 -13.80 -1.89
C GLY A 123 25.89 -14.57 -2.24
N ASN A 124 25.31 -14.34 -3.42
CA ASN A 124 24.12 -15.02 -3.94
C ASN A 124 22.88 -15.04 -3.00
N PRO A 125 22.57 -13.96 -2.25
CA PRO A 125 21.32 -13.90 -1.49
C PRO A 125 20.11 -13.75 -2.43
N ASN A 126 18.94 -14.17 -1.96
CA ASN A 126 17.66 -14.05 -2.68
C ASN A 126 16.51 -13.73 -1.72
N GLY A 127 15.34 -13.40 -2.29
CA GLY A 127 14.12 -13.09 -1.54
C GLY A 127 13.21 -14.29 -1.31
N ASN A 128 13.70 -15.54 -1.45
CA ASN A 128 12.84 -16.73 -1.43
C ASN A 128 12.09 -16.87 -0.09
N VAL A 129 12.77 -16.56 1.01
CA VAL A 129 12.22 -16.53 2.38
C VAL A 129 12.22 -15.11 2.95
N ALA A 130 13.29 -14.33 2.72
CA ALA A 130 13.41 -12.95 3.22
C ALA A 130 13.17 -12.87 4.75
N CYS A 131 12.27 -12.00 5.22
CA CYS A 131 11.85 -11.91 6.63
C CYS A 131 10.70 -12.87 6.98
N ASP A 132 10.16 -13.57 5.97
CA ASP A 132 9.04 -14.51 6.07
C ASP A 132 7.71 -13.87 6.51
N SER A 133 7.51 -12.57 6.21
CA SER A 133 6.29 -11.83 6.55
C SER A 133 5.02 -12.45 5.93
N TYR A 134 5.15 -13.25 4.85
CA TYR A 134 4.03 -13.98 4.27
C TYR A 134 3.36 -14.93 5.27
N HIS A 135 4.15 -15.53 6.17
CA HIS A 135 3.68 -16.45 7.21
C HIS A 135 3.64 -15.81 8.60
N ARG A 136 4.36 -14.70 8.82
CA ARG A 136 4.66 -14.13 10.15
C ARG A 136 4.05 -12.74 10.41
N LEU A 137 2.81 -12.54 9.95
CA LEU A 137 2.11 -11.26 10.11
C LEU A 137 1.92 -10.86 11.58
N ASP A 138 1.70 -11.83 12.47
CA ASP A 138 1.47 -11.56 13.90
C ASP A 138 2.70 -10.92 14.55
N GLU A 139 3.90 -11.34 14.17
CA GLU A 139 5.14 -10.72 14.62
C GLU A 139 5.34 -9.32 14.05
N ASP A 140 5.01 -9.10 12.78
CA ASP A 140 5.05 -7.77 12.17
C ASP A 140 4.11 -6.80 12.90
N PHE A 141 2.89 -7.23 13.23
CA PHE A 141 1.94 -6.45 14.03
C PHE A 141 2.45 -6.17 15.44
N TYR A 142 3.07 -7.16 16.10
CA TYR A 142 3.70 -6.96 17.40
C TYR A 142 4.76 -5.87 17.35
N MET A 143 5.67 -5.92 16.37
CA MET A 143 6.75 -4.96 16.22
C MET A 143 6.23 -3.54 15.93
N MET A 144 5.25 -3.40 15.04
CA MET A 144 4.65 -2.09 14.74
C MET A 144 3.94 -1.48 15.96
N ARG A 145 3.23 -2.29 16.76
CA ARG A 145 2.63 -1.83 18.01
C ARG A 145 3.67 -1.42 19.04
N ALA A 146 4.76 -2.20 19.18
CA ALA A 146 5.86 -1.87 20.07
C ALA A 146 6.51 -0.52 19.71
N LEU A 147 6.66 -0.24 18.41
CA LEU A 147 7.15 1.05 17.89
C LEU A 147 6.13 2.20 18.01
N ARG A 148 4.86 1.89 18.29
CA ARG A 148 3.74 2.85 18.40
C ARG A 148 3.54 3.71 17.14
N VAL A 149 3.83 3.15 15.98
CA VAL A 149 3.61 3.84 14.70
C VAL A 149 2.11 4.01 14.42
N LYS A 150 1.79 5.00 13.61
CA LYS A 150 0.42 5.33 13.20
C LYS A 150 0.10 4.93 11.77
N SER A 151 1.13 4.72 10.95
CA SER A 151 0.96 4.24 9.58
C SER A 151 1.99 3.18 9.22
N TYR A 152 1.60 2.30 8.30
CA TYR A 152 2.48 1.34 7.68
C TYR A 152 2.32 1.39 6.18
N ARG A 153 3.42 1.70 5.49
CA ARG A 153 3.48 1.62 4.03
C ARG A 153 4.04 0.27 3.61
N PHE A 154 3.30 -0.47 2.80
CA PHE A 154 3.76 -1.72 2.21
C PHE A 154 3.48 -1.71 0.71
N SER A 155 4.08 -2.63 -0.04
CA SER A 155 3.73 -2.84 -1.45
C SER A 155 2.98 -4.14 -1.63
N LEU A 156 2.11 -4.17 -2.64
CA LEU A 156 1.53 -5.42 -3.13
C LEU A 156 2.55 -6.11 -4.03
N SER A 157 2.63 -7.43 -3.96
CA SER A 157 3.34 -8.24 -4.93
C SER A 157 2.45 -8.48 -6.14
N TRP A 158 2.79 -7.89 -7.29
CA TRP A 158 1.99 -8.06 -8.50
C TRP A 158 1.93 -9.54 -8.87
N SER A 159 3.07 -10.23 -8.91
CA SER A 159 3.11 -11.65 -9.28
C SER A 159 2.46 -12.58 -8.24
N ARG A 160 2.19 -12.12 -7.02
CA ARG A 160 1.39 -12.87 -6.04
C ARG A 160 -0.11 -12.78 -6.31
N ILE A 161 -0.59 -11.60 -6.72
CA ILE A 161 -2.02 -11.37 -7.03
C ILE A 161 -2.35 -11.87 -8.44
N PHE A 162 -1.48 -11.63 -9.41
CA PHE A 162 -1.61 -12.05 -10.81
C PHE A 162 -0.31 -12.73 -11.26
N PRO A 163 -0.18 -14.06 -11.14
CA PRO A 163 1.03 -14.82 -11.45
C PRO A 163 1.58 -14.63 -12.87
N ASP A 164 0.70 -14.44 -13.87
CA ASP A 164 1.11 -14.11 -15.24
C ASP A 164 1.10 -12.58 -15.53
N GLY A 165 0.78 -11.78 -14.51
CA GLY A 165 0.65 -10.32 -14.57
C GLY A 165 -0.67 -9.79 -15.14
N ARG A 166 -1.58 -10.66 -15.61
CA ARG A 166 -2.87 -10.28 -16.17
C ARG A 166 -4.01 -10.62 -15.22
N ARG A 167 -5.12 -9.87 -15.33
CA ARG A 167 -6.32 -10.09 -14.50
C ARG A 167 -6.86 -11.52 -14.56
N SER A 168 -6.67 -12.20 -15.68
CA SER A 168 -7.10 -13.60 -15.89
C SER A 168 -6.44 -14.60 -14.96
N SER A 169 -5.26 -14.28 -14.42
CA SER A 169 -4.53 -15.20 -13.52
C SER A 169 -4.78 -14.91 -12.04
N LEU A 170 -5.83 -14.17 -11.68
CA LEU A 170 -6.11 -13.79 -10.28
C LEU A 170 -5.91 -14.97 -9.31
N ASN A 171 -4.97 -14.81 -8.39
CA ASN A 171 -4.68 -15.76 -7.35
C ASN A 171 -5.35 -15.33 -6.04
N GLN A 172 -6.43 -16.04 -5.67
CA GLN A 172 -7.19 -15.73 -4.47
C GLN A 172 -6.36 -15.82 -3.19
N LYS A 173 -5.39 -16.75 -3.10
CA LYS A 173 -4.52 -16.88 -1.91
C LYS A 173 -3.61 -15.66 -1.72
N GLY A 174 -3.19 -15.04 -2.83
CA GLY A 174 -2.49 -13.76 -2.80
C GLY A 174 -3.36 -12.63 -2.26
N VAL A 175 -4.62 -12.56 -2.71
CA VAL A 175 -5.60 -11.58 -2.21
C VAL A 175 -5.88 -11.79 -0.72
N ASP A 176 -6.09 -13.03 -0.30
CA ASP A 176 -6.38 -13.38 1.10
C ASP A 176 -5.24 -12.98 2.04
N TYR A 177 -3.97 -13.09 1.61
CA TYR A 177 -2.82 -12.59 2.36
C TYR A 177 -2.90 -11.07 2.59
N TYR A 178 -3.15 -10.29 1.54
CA TYR A 178 -3.23 -8.83 1.69
C TYR A 178 -4.46 -8.40 2.48
N ASN A 179 -5.59 -9.11 2.39
CA ASN A 179 -6.74 -8.88 3.26
C ASN A 179 -6.37 -9.10 4.73
N ARG A 180 -5.71 -10.22 5.08
CA ARG A 180 -5.24 -10.47 6.45
C ARG A 180 -4.29 -9.37 6.96
N LEU A 181 -3.36 -8.93 6.10
CA LEU A 181 -2.45 -7.82 6.44
C LEU A 181 -3.23 -6.53 6.71
N ILE A 182 -4.11 -6.12 5.80
CA ILE A 182 -4.88 -4.88 5.90
C ILE A 182 -5.83 -4.91 7.11
N ASP A 183 -6.57 -6.00 7.29
CA ASP A 183 -7.49 -6.19 8.40
C ASP A 183 -6.76 -6.14 9.74
N GLY A 184 -5.58 -6.79 9.84
CA GLY A 184 -4.74 -6.75 11.03
C GLY A 184 -4.18 -5.36 11.34
N LEU A 185 -3.77 -4.59 10.32
CA LEU A 185 -3.35 -3.19 10.50
C LEU A 185 -4.49 -2.33 11.06
N VAL A 186 -5.68 -2.44 10.48
CA VAL A 186 -6.88 -1.71 10.92
C VAL A 186 -7.25 -2.10 12.34
N ALA A 187 -7.25 -3.41 12.67
CA ALA A 187 -7.52 -3.91 14.01
C ALA A 187 -6.53 -3.39 15.07
N HIS A 188 -5.32 -3.02 14.65
CA HIS A 188 -4.29 -2.43 15.51
C HIS A 188 -4.21 -0.90 15.44
N ASN A 189 -5.18 -0.24 14.81
CA ASN A 189 -5.23 1.22 14.63
C ASN A 189 -3.98 1.78 13.91
N ILE A 190 -3.48 1.04 12.92
CA ILE A 190 -2.38 1.44 12.04
C ILE A 190 -2.96 1.70 10.65
N THR A 191 -2.77 2.91 10.12
CA THR A 191 -3.27 3.29 8.80
C THR A 191 -2.46 2.61 7.69
N PRO A 192 -3.08 1.77 6.83
CA PRO A 192 -2.38 1.16 5.71
C PRO A 192 -2.12 2.19 4.59
N MET A 193 -0.90 2.20 4.05
CA MET A 193 -0.52 3.00 2.88
C MET A 193 0.01 2.06 1.78
N VAL A 194 -0.79 1.86 0.74
CA VAL A 194 -0.50 0.82 -0.26
C VAL A 194 0.33 1.38 -1.40
N THR A 195 1.45 0.73 -1.70
CA THR A 195 2.22 0.90 -2.92
C THR A 195 1.82 -0.18 -3.92
N LEU A 196 1.28 0.21 -5.07
CA LEU A 196 0.80 -0.77 -6.06
C LEU A 196 1.93 -1.51 -6.78
N TYR A 197 3.09 -0.88 -6.92
CA TYR A 197 4.25 -1.45 -7.60
C TYR A 197 5.55 -1.02 -6.91
N HIS A 198 6.42 -1.99 -6.60
CA HIS A 198 7.72 -1.71 -5.99
C HIS A 198 8.79 -2.61 -6.61
N TRP A 199 9.01 -2.40 -7.92
CA TRP A 199 10.08 -3.02 -8.72
C TRP A 199 9.95 -4.54 -8.91
N ASP A 200 8.78 -5.11 -8.69
CA ASP A 200 8.51 -6.55 -8.62
C ASP A 200 7.66 -7.06 -9.79
N LEU A 201 7.96 -6.59 -11.00
CA LEU A 201 7.21 -6.94 -12.22
C LEU A 201 7.11 -8.47 -12.38
N PRO A 202 5.93 -9.04 -12.72
CA PRO A 202 5.80 -10.44 -13.05
C PRO A 202 6.71 -10.81 -14.23
N GLN A 203 7.52 -11.87 -14.09
CA GLN A 203 8.45 -12.32 -15.12
C GLN A 203 7.73 -12.65 -16.44
N ALA A 204 6.49 -13.12 -16.35
CA ALA A 204 5.64 -13.37 -17.52
C ALA A 204 5.42 -12.11 -18.39
N LEU A 205 5.31 -10.92 -17.79
CA LEU A 205 5.21 -9.66 -18.53
C LEU A 205 6.58 -9.20 -19.04
N GLN A 206 7.65 -9.40 -18.27
CA GLN A 206 9.02 -9.10 -18.72
C GLN A 206 9.39 -9.90 -19.97
N ASN A 207 8.91 -11.14 -20.09
CA ASN A 207 9.09 -11.98 -21.28
C ASN A 207 8.37 -11.42 -22.52
N LEU A 208 7.44 -10.47 -22.35
CA LEU A 208 6.70 -9.75 -23.39
C LEU A 208 7.17 -8.30 -23.53
N SER A 209 8.44 -8.00 -23.25
CA SER A 209 9.07 -6.67 -23.26
C SER A 209 8.81 -5.79 -22.03
N GLY A 210 8.03 -6.23 -21.04
CA GLY A 210 7.92 -5.56 -19.74
C GLY A 210 7.48 -4.09 -19.85
N TRP A 211 8.36 -3.16 -19.47
CA TRP A 211 8.10 -1.71 -19.49
C TRP A 211 8.46 -1.03 -20.81
N ASP A 212 9.16 -1.72 -21.73
CA ASP A 212 9.53 -1.20 -23.05
C ASP A 212 8.43 -1.41 -24.10
N MET A 213 7.21 -1.76 -23.66
CA MET A 213 6.02 -1.89 -24.52
C MET A 213 5.56 -0.55 -25.09
#